data_AF-A0A944UHY2-F1
#
_entry.id   AF-A0A944UHY2-F1
#
_cell.length_a   1.000
_cell.length_b   1.000
_cell.length_c   1.000
_cell.angle_alpha   90.00
_cell.angle_beta   90.00
_cell.angle_gamma   90.00
#
_symmetry.space_group_name_H-M   'P 1'
#
loop_
_entity.id
_entity.type
_entity.pdbx_description
1 polymer ?
#
loop_
_entity_poly.entity_id
_entity_poly.type
_entity_poly.pdbx_seq_one_letter_code
_entity_poly.pdbx_strand_id
1 'polypeptide(L)'
;MNLRKEIFCLLPLTLSLWLWVKDGYRFAFWLTSVEEKKEVPIIDGMPELGTQTQIIWKDQFVSGIETPLLGVLLTSILFLILLNRINSNPNKKKS
;
A
#
# COMPACT_ATOMS: atom_id res chain seq x y z
N MET A 1 -11.72 19.00 20.76
CA MET A 1 -11.08 18.68 19.47
C MET A 1 -12.04 19.00 18.33
N ASN A 2 -11.55 19.42 17.17
CA ASN A 2 -12.39 19.62 15.99
C ASN A 2 -12.51 18.30 15.23
N LEU A 3 -13.68 17.65 15.27
CA LEU A 3 -13.94 16.34 14.65
C LEU A 3 -13.55 16.30 13.16
N ARG A 4 -13.74 17.42 12.45
CA ARG A 4 -13.34 17.56 11.04
C ARG A 4 -11.84 17.35 10.83
N LYS A 5 -10.99 17.88 11.73
CA LYS A 5 -9.53 17.80 11.60
C LYS A 5 -9.01 16.38 11.87
N GLU A 6 -9.67 15.66 12.77
CA GLU A 6 -9.40 14.24 13.04
C GLU A 6 -9.68 13.39 11.80
N ILE A 7 -10.83 13.60 11.15
CA ILE A 7 -11.22 12.87 9.93
C ILE A 7 -10.22 13.12 8.79
N PHE A 8 -9.76 14.36 8.61
CA PHE A 8 -8.73 14.67 7.61
C PHE A 8 -7.41 13.95 7.85
N CYS A 9 -7.04 13.68 9.10
CA CYS A 9 -5.81 12.92 9.40
C CYS A 9 -5.95 11.43 9.07
N LEU A 10 -7.17 10.88 9.08
CA LEU A 10 -7.41 9.46 8.79
C LEU A 10 -7.43 9.15 7.29
N LEU A 11 -7.64 10.15 6.43
CA LEU A 11 -7.65 9.98 4.97
C LEU A 11 -6.42 9.23 4.43
N PRO A 12 -5.16 9.65 4.70
CA PRO A 12 -3.99 8.95 4.17
C PRO A 12 -3.90 7.49 4.63
N LEU A 13 -4.36 7.18 5.85
CA LEU A 13 -4.40 5.82 6.38
C LEU A 13 -5.43 4.96 5.64
N THR A 14 -6.63 5.50 5.40
CA THR A 14 -7.67 4.79 4.66
C THR A 14 -7.29 4.55 3.20
N LEU A 15 -6.63 5.52 2.56
CA LEU A 15 -6.15 5.41 1.18
C LEU A 15 -5.03 4.38 1.04
N SER A 16 -4.07 4.38 1.96
CA SER A 16 -2.96 3.42 1.93
C SER A 16 -3.43 1.99 2.19
N LEU A 17 -4.36 1.79 3.13
CA LEU A 17 -4.99 0.50 3.37
C LEU A 17 -5.76 0.04 2.14
N TRP A 18 -6.57 0.90 1.55
CA TRP A 18 -7.38 0.54 0.37
C TRP A 18 -6.52 0.11 -0.82
N LEU A 19 -5.41 0.79 -1.08
CA LEU A 19 -4.45 0.41 -2.12
C LEU A 19 -3.81 -0.96 -1.81
N TRP A 20 -3.43 -1.21 -0.56
CA TRP A 20 -2.84 -2.48 -0.16
C TRP A 20 -3.82 -3.66 -0.25
N VAL A 21 -5.10 -3.43 0.07
CA VAL A 21 -6.17 -4.41 -0.14
C VAL A 21 -6.32 -4.72 -1.63
N LYS A 22 -6.36 -3.68 -2.48
CA LYS A 22 -6.50 -3.83 -3.93
C LYS A 22 -5.37 -4.65 -4.55
N ASP A 23 -4.16 -4.53 -4.01
CA ASP A 23 -2.97 -5.24 -4.46
C ASP A 23 -2.81 -6.65 -3.84
N GLY A 24 -3.78 -7.08 -3.02
CA GLY A 24 -3.90 -8.46 -2.54
C GLY A 24 -3.18 -8.75 -1.23
N TYR A 25 -3.03 -7.77 -0.34
CA TYR A 25 -2.44 -7.93 1.00
C TYR A 25 -1.03 -8.55 0.98
N ARG A 26 -0.25 -8.23 -0.05
CA ARG A 26 1.07 -8.85 -0.21
C ARG A 26 2.01 -8.31 0.88
N PHE A 27 2.62 -9.23 1.62
CA PHE A 27 3.68 -8.97 2.61
C PHE A 27 5.06 -8.76 1.98
N ALA A 28 5.10 -8.42 0.70
CA ALA A 28 6.35 -8.14 0.00
C ALA A 28 6.64 -6.62 0.03
N PHE A 29 7.88 -6.26 -0.23
CA PHE A 29 8.28 -4.88 -0.54
C PHE A 29 7.80 -4.49 -1.94
N TRP A 30 7.92 -3.21 -2.32
CA TRP A 30 7.61 -2.80 -3.70
C TRP A 30 8.33 -3.69 -4.72
N LEU A 31 7.52 -4.35 -5.52
CA LEU A 31 7.99 -5.26 -6.57
C LEU A 31 7.61 -4.65 -7.90
N THR A 32 8.60 -4.57 -8.79
CA THR A 32 8.40 -4.16 -10.18
C THR A 32 8.11 -5.35 -11.10
N SER A 33 8.31 -6.58 -10.62
CA SER A 33 8.09 -7.81 -11.39
C SER A 33 7.42 -8.87 -10.51
N VAL A 34 6.42 -9.55 -11.08
CA VAL A 34 5.68 -10.64 -10.43
C VAL A 34 5.91 -11.92 -11.22
N GLU A 35 6.27 -12.99 -10.52
CA GLU A 35 6.41 -14.32 -11.09
C GLU A 35 5.01 -14.88 -11.43
N GLU A 36 4.72 -15.04 -12.71
CA GLU A 36 3.50 -15.69 -13.20
C GLU A 36 3.89 -17.06 -13.80
N LYS A 37 3.53 -18.13 -13.09
CA LYS A 37 3.76 -19.51 -13.56
C LYS A 37 2.67 -19.85 -14.57
N LYS A 38 3.06 -19.93 -15.84
CA LYS A 38 2.14 -20.31 -16.91
C LYS A 38 2.56 -21.67 -17.47
N GLU A 39 1.61 -22.58 -17.56
CA GLU A 39 1.80 -23.83 -18.27
C GLU A 39 1.68 -23.53 -19.77
N VAL A 40 2.79 -23.67 -20.48
CA VAL A 40 2.87 -23.47 -21.93
C VAL A 40 3.18 -24.82 -22.57
N PRO A 41 2.52 -25.19 -23.68
CA PRO A 41 2.86 -26.42 -24.39
C PRO A 41 4.32 -26.39 -24.84
N ILE A 42 5.01 -27.54 -24.77
CA ILE A 42 6.44 -27.65 -25.10
C ILE A 42 6.73 -27.22 -26.54
N ILE A 43 5.75 -27.40 -27.44
CA ILE A 43 5.81 -26.98 -28.84
C ILE A 43 4.52 -26.22 -29.16
N ASP A 44 4.65 -24.98 -29.64
CA ASP A 44 3.52 -24.19 -30.14
C ASP A 44 2.80 -24.96 -31.26
N GLY A 45 1.53 -25.34 -31.00
CA GLY A 45 0.68 -26.04 -31.97
C GLY A 45 0.53 -27.56 -31.76
N MET A 46 1.22 -28.17 -30.79
CA MET A 46 1.03 -29.59 -30.43
C MET A 46 0.88 -29.78 -28.91
N PRO A 47 -0.35 -29.67 -28.37
CA PRO A 47 -0.60 -29.82 -26.93
C PRO A 47 -0.43 -31.26 -26.41
N GLU A 48 -0.42 -32.25 -27.31
CA GLU A 48 -0.37 -33.69 -26.98
C GLU A 48 0.99 -34.17 -26.45
N LEU A 49 2.07 -33.40 -26.66
CA LEU A 49 3.44 -33.78 -26.31
C LEU A 49 3.84 -33.40 -24.86
N GLY A 50 2.88 -32.91 -24.08
CA GLY A 50 3.07 -32.51 -22.69
C GLY A 50 3.25 -31.00 -22.51
N THR A 51 3.09 -30.55 -21.28
CA THR A 51 3.17 -29.14 -20.88
C THR A 51 4.49 -28.86 -20.17
N GLN A 52 5.06 -27.67 -20.40
CA GLN A 52 6.20 -27.16 -19.63
C GLN A 52 5.72 -25.97 -18.79
N THR A 53 6.00 -26.01 -17.49
CA THR A 53 5.84 -24.82 -16.64
C THR A 53 6.91 -23.80 -17.00
N GLN A 54 6.51 -22.73 -17.67
CA GLN A 54 7.37 -21.60 -17.96
C GLN A 54 7.14 -20.52 -16.90
N ILE A 55 8.24 -20.05 -16.31
CA ILE A 55 8.22 -18.92 -15.39
C ILE A 55 8.28 -17.66 -16.24
N ILE A 56 7.15 -16.95 -16.36
CA ILE A 56 7.08 -15.68 -17.07
C ILE A 56 7.14 -14.57 -16.03
N TRP A 57 8.16 -13.73 -16.11
CA TRP A 57 8.29 -12.55 -15.28
C TRP A 57 7.45 -11.44 -15.89
N LYS A 58 6.39 -11.04 -15.20
CA LYS A 58 5.52 -9.96 -15.66
C LYS A 58 5.85 -8.69 -14.92
N ASP A 59 6.24 -7.67 -15.68
CA ASP A 59 6.49 -6.35 -15.12
C ASP A 59 5.16 -5.71 -14.69
N GLN A 60 4.91 -5.75 -13.39
CA GLN A 60 3.76 -5.13 -12.76
C GLN A 60 4.23 -4.50 -11.46
N PHE A 61 3.98 -3.19 -11.33
CA PHE A 61 4.19 -2.50 -10.07
C PHE A 61 3.14 -2.97 -9.08
N VAL A 62 3.58 -3.63 -8.01
CA VAL A 62 2.70 -4.09 -6.95
C VAL A 62 3.13 -3.46 -5.63
N SER A 63 2.19 -2.75 -5.02
CA SER A 63 2.45 -2.08 -3.76
C SER A 63 2.46 -3.10 -2.62
N GLY A 64 3.45 -2.94 -1.74
CA GLY A 64 3.78 -3.89 -0.69
C GLY A 64 3.23 -3.47 0.67
N ILE A 65 3.72 -4.13 1.73
CA ILE A 65 3.45 -3.73 3.11
C ILE A 65 4.03 -2.35 3.48
N GLU A 66 4.94 -1.82 2.66
CA GLU A 66 5.41 -0.44 2.77
C GLU A 66 4.29 0.58 2.57
N THR A 67 3.28 0.28 1.73
CA THR A 67 2.16 1.19 1.44
C THR A 67 1.37 1.52 2.70
N PRO A 68 0.84 0.55 3.47
CA PRO A 68 0.15 0.85 4.72
C PRO A 68 1.10 1.45 5.78
N LEU A 69 2.37 1.03 5.82
CA LEU A 69 3.36 1.56 6.76
C LEU A 69 3.63 3.06 6.54
N LEU A 70 3.79 3.49 5.28
CA LEU A 70 3.91 4.89 4.91
C LEU A 70 2.66 5.69 5.25
N GLY A 71 1.46 5.11 5.07
CA GLY A 71 0.21 5.74 5.45
C GLY A 71 0.10 5.97 6.97
N VAL A 72 0.54 5.01 7.78
CA VAL A 72 0.61 5.17 9.26
C VAL A 72 1.61 6.25 9.64
N LEU A 73 2.81 6.26 9.02
CA LEU A 73 3.83 7.28 9.26
C LEU A 73 3.31 8.69 8.93
N LEU A 74 2.71 8.88 7.75
CA LEU A 74 2.12 10.15 7.33
C LEU A 74 1.02 10.62 8.29
N THR A 75 0.14 9.69 8.69
CA THR A 75 -0.94 9.99 9.64
C THR A 75 -0.40 10.39 11.01
N SER A 76 0.63 9.70 11.50
CA SER A 76 1.30 10.00 12.77
C SER A 76 1.94 11.39 12.75
N ILE A 77 2.64 11.74 11.66
CA ILE A 77 3.25 13.06 11.50
C ILE A 77 2.19 14.16 11.49
N LEU A 78 1.10 13.99 10.73
CA LEU A 78 0.00 14.95 10.69
C LEU A 78 -0.65 15.12 12.07
N PHE A 79 -0.83 14.03 12.81
CA PHE A 79 -1.37 14.05 14.16
C PHE A 79 -0.46 14.80 15.14
N LEU A 80 0.86 14.57 15.08
CA LEU A 80 1.83 15.31 15.89
C LEU A 80 1.84 16.81 15.59
N ILE A 81 1.75 17.19 14.31
CA ILE A 81 1.64 18.61 13.90
C ILE A 81 0.37 19.23 14.49
N LEU A 82 -0.76 18.50 14.46
CA LEU A 82 -2.02 18.95 15.05
C LEU A 82 -1.88 19.18 16.57
N LEU A 83 -1.28 18.22 17.29
CA LEU A 83 -1.04 18.33 18.73
C LEU A 83 -0.14 19.50 19.08
N ASN A 84 0.98 19.66 18.36
CA ASN A 84 1.91 20.77 18.57
C ASN A 84 1.23 22.13 18.35
N ARG A 85 0.38 22.23 17.31
CA ARG A 85 -0.42 23.45 17.05
C ARG A 85 -1.46 23.73 18.14
N ILE A 86 -2.06 22.69 18.72
CA ILE A 86 -3.01 22.86 19.83
C ILE A 86 -2.27 23.33 21.08
N ASN A 87 -1.09 22.79 21.35
CA ASN A 87 -0.28 23.13 22.53
C ASN A 87 0.35 24.54 22.42
N SER A 88 0.76 24.94 21.22
CA SER A 88 1.32 26.28 20.98
C SER A 88 0.27 27.39 20.92
N ASN A 89 -1.03 27.06 20.96
CA ASN A 89 -2.10 28.05 20.92
C ASN A 89 -2.11 28.89 22.21
N PRO A 90 -1.73 30.18 22.18
CA PRO A 90 -1.56 31.01 23.37
C PRO A 90 -2.86 31.25 24.16
N ASN A 91 -4.03 31.01 23.54
CA ASN A 91 -5.33 31.09 24.20
C ASN A 91 -5.55 29.99 25.26
N LYS A 92 -4.76 28.91 25.24
CA LYS A 92 -4.89 27.81 26.21
C LYS A 92 -4.08 28.02 27.50
N LYS A 93 -3.14 28.98 27.53
CA LYS A 93 -2.33 29.31 28.71
C LYS A 93 -2.96 30.38 29.62
N LYS A 94 -4.08 30.97 29.20
CA LYS A 94 -4.77 32.05 29.92
C LYS A 94 -6.11 31.63 30.56
N SER A 95 -6.48 30.35 30.48
CA SER A 95 -7.67 29.79 31.14
C SER A 95 -7.28 28.88 32.29
#